data_AF-A0A8S3F9E7-F1
#
_entry.id   AF-A0A8S3F9E7-F1
#
_cell.length_a   1.000
_cell.length_b   1.000
_cell.length_c   1.000
_cell.angle_alpha   90.00
_cell.angle_beta   90.00
_cell.angle_gamma   90.00
#
_symmetry.space_group_name_H-M   'P 1'
#
loop_
_entity.id
_entity.type
_entity.pdbx_description
1 polymer ?
#
loop_
_entity_poly.entity_id
_entity_poly.type
_entity_poly.pdbx_seq_one_letter_code
_entity_poly.pdbx_strand_id
1 'polypeptide(L)'
;PLALMLSQSTTDSKSSLISGATVTICHGDTHLNNLTWYCKNSDIVISTVGRAKVVQHRMIKEGVVVIDVGISKSWTDKAVTSKRCFLGDVDFDEVKLVARWITPVSGGVSRITVACLVSNLLELARQRQKK
;
A
#
# COMPACT_ATOMS: atom_id res chain seq x y z
N PRO A 1 -19.10 -10.22 -13.29
CA PRO A 1 -18.89 -11.55 -12.67
C PRO A 1 -18.46 -11.36 -11.21
N LEU A 2 -18.92 -12.20 -10.28
CA LEU A 2 -18.53 -12.11 -8.86
C LEU A 2 -17.29 -12.99 -8.62
N ALA A 3 -16.27 -12.41 -7.99
CA ALA A 3 -15.09 -13.12 -7.49
C ALA A 3 -14.99 -12.93 -5.97
N LEU A 4 -14.66 -13.99 -5.24
CA LEU A 4 -14.53 -13.98 -3.79
C LEU A 4 -13.19 -14.60 -3.39
N MET A 5 -12.42 -13.91 -2.54
CA MET A 5 -11.18 -14.41 -1.95
C MET A 5 -11.44 -14.83 -0.51
N LEU A 6 -11.18 -16.10 -0.17
CA LEU A 6 -11.23 -16.61 1.20
C LEU A 6 -9.80 -16.63 1.77
N SER A 7 -9.60 -15.96 2.90
CA SER A 7 -8.31 -15.93 3.61
C SER A 7 -8.36 -16.86 4.83
N GLN A 8 -7.29 -17.61 5.07
CA GLN A 8 -7.13 -18.43 6.26
C GLN A 8 -6.80 -17.55 7.47
N SER A 9 -7.58 -17.64 8.54
CA SER A 9 -7.19 -17.04 9.82
C SER A 9 -6.10 -17.91 10.45
N THR A 10 -4.86 -17.42 10.55
CA THR A 10 -3.81 -18.11 11.31
C THR A 10 -3.96 -17.80 12.80
N THR A 11 -4.12 -18.85 13.60
CA THR A 11 -4.14 -18.81 15.07
C THR A 11 -2.73 -18.96 15.65
N ASP A 12 -1.70 -18.41 15.00
CA ASP A 12 -0.36 -18.44 15.56
C ASP A 12 -0.20 -17.35 16.62
N SER A 13 0.02 -17.80 17.85
CA SER A 13 0.09 -17.04 19.11
C SER A 13 1.08 -15.86 19.16
N LYS A 14 1.79 -15.55 18.06
CA LYS A 14 2.82 -14.50 17.98
C LYS A 14 2.43 -13.29 17.11
N SER A 15 1.30 -13.32 16.39
CA SER A 15 0.86 -12.19 15.55
C SER A 15 -0.63 -11.89 15.78
N SER A 16 -0.95 -11.29 16.93
CA SER A 16 -2.31 -11.01 17.37
C SER A 16 -2.90 -9.68 16.89
N LEU A 17 -2.19 -8.90 16.07
CA LEU A 17 -2.59 -7.51 15.77
C LEU A 17 -3.30 -7.31 14.42
N ILE A 18 -3.20 -8.26 13.46
CA ILE A 18 -3.80 -8.13 12.11
C ILE A 18 -4.72 -9.32 11.76
N SER A 19 -4.88 -10.30 12.66
CA SER A 19 -5.72 -11.48 12.44
C SER A 19 -7.20 -11.12 12.61
N GLY A 20 -7.86 -10.64 11.55
CA GLY A 20 -9.31 -10.37 11.57
C GLY A 20 -9.82 -9.22 10.69
N ALA A 21 -8.97 -8.54 9.90
CA ALA A 21 -9.44 -7.49 9.01
C ALA A 21 -10.34 -8.05 7.88
N THR A 22 -11.46 -7.39 7.61
CA THR A 22 -12.28 -7.66 6.41
C THR A 22 -11.65 -6.95 5.21
N VAL A 23 -11.30 -7.71 4.18
CA VAL A 23 -10.57 -7.20 3.02
C VAL A 23 -11.50 -7.04 1.83
N THR A 24 -11.45 -5.87 1.18
CA THR A 24 -12.05 -5.63 -0.13
C THR A 24 -10.94 -5.35 -1.14
N ILE A 25 -11.00 -6.01 -2.30
CA ILE A 25 -10.05 -5.78 -3.40
C ILE A 25 -10.77 -4.98 -4.49
N CYS A 26 -10.24 -3.80 -4.80
CA CYS A 26 -10.63 -3.01 -5.97
C CYS A 26 -9.59 -3.20 -7.09
N HIS A 27 -10.01 -3.01 -8.34
CA HIS A 27 -9.16 -3.14 -9.54
C HIS A 27 -9.41 -2.00 -10.52
N GLY A 28 -8.70 -2.01 -11.65
CA GLY A 28 -8.73 -0.94 -12.66
C GLY A 28 -10.13 -0.63 -13.23
N ASP A 29 -11.03 -1.61 -13.28
CA ASP A 29 -12.41 -1.44 -13.79
C ASP A 29 -13.44 -1.24 -12.68
N THR A 30 -13.01 -1.18 -11.41
CA THR A 30 -13.92 -0.84 -10.31
C THR A 30 -14.44 0.58 -10.52
N HIS A 31 -15.75 0.72 -10.68
CA HIS A 31 -16.39 2.02 -10.90
C HIS A 31 -15.98 3.03 -9.82
N LEU A 32 -15.68 4.27 -10.22
CA LEU A 32 -15.09 5.29 -9.34
C LEU A 32 -15.93 5.57 -8.08
N ASN A 33 -17.26 5.57 -8.20
CA ASN A 33 -18.16 5.76 -7.05
C ASN A 33 -18.01 4.61 -6.03
N ASN A 34 -17.85 3.37 -6.50
CA ASN A 34 -17.68 2.22 -5.61
C ASN A 34 -16.29 2.25 -4.97
N LEU A 35 -15.25 2.54 -5.75
CA LEU A 35 -13.89 2.72 -5.21
C LEU A 35 -13.87 3.78 -4.10
N THR A 36 -14.49 4.93 -4.35
CA THR A 36 -14.64 6.01 -3.36
C THR A 36 -15.38 5.55 -2.11
N TRP A 37 -16.47 4.78 -2.29
CA TRP A 37 -17.22 4.23 -1.17
C TRP A 37 -16.39 3.27 -0.33
N TYR A 38 -15.68 2.32 -0.96
CA TYR A 38 -14.81 1.39 -0.23
C TYR A 38 -13.69 2.12 0.51
N CYS A 39 -13.01 3.08 -0.14
CA CYS A 39 -11.96 3.86 0.50
C CYS A 39 -12.47 4.67 1.71
N LYS A 40 -13.69 5.24 1.65
CA LYS A 40 -14.30 5.97 2.78
C LYS A 40 -14.73 5.07 3.94
N ASN A 41 -14.98 3.78 3.68
CA ASN A 41 -15.39 2.83 4.70
C ASN A 41 -14.24 1.94 5.19
N SER A 42 -13.02 2.18 4.74
CA SER A 42 -11.84 1.41 5.12
C SER A 42 -11.06 2.09 6.25
N ASP A 43 -10.62 1.30 7.24
CA ASP A 43 -9.69 1.77 8.27
C ASP A 43 -8.22 1.73 7.80
N ILE A 44 -7.93 0.89 6.80
CA ILE A 44 -6.63 0.75 6.15
C ILE A 44 -6.83 0.77 4.63
N VAL A 45 -6.11 1.63 3.92
CA VAL A 45 -6.09 1.68 2.45
C VAL A 45 -4.68 1.35 1.97
N ILE A 46 -4.55 0.31 1.16
CA ILE A 46 -3.29 -0.08 0.51
C ILE A 46 -3.45 0.16 -1.00
N SER A 47 -2.65 1.05 -1.57
CA SER A 47 -2.70 1.35 -3.00
C SER A 47 -1.50 0.76 -3.74
N THR A 48 -1.78 -0.04 -4.77
CA THR A 48 -0.80 -0.76 -5.61
C THR A 48 -1.15 -0.64 -7.11
N VAL A 49 -1.77 0.47 -7.51
CA VAL A 49 -2.32 0.73 -8.84
C VAL A 49 -1.22 1.08 -9.86
N GLY A 50 -0.18 1.80 -9.43
CA GLY A 50 0.89 2.27 -10.32
C GLY A 50 0.48 3.46 -11.20
N ARG A 51 -0.49 4.27 -10.75
CA ARG A 51 -0.97 5.47 -11.44
C ARG A 51 -1.02 6.63 -10.45
N ALA A 52 -0.30 7.70 -10.78
CA ALA A 52 -0.17 8.86 -9.90
C ALA A 52 -1.52 9.45 -9.46
N LYS A 53 -1.66 9.74 -8.15
CA LYS A 53 -2.75 10.52 -7.55
C LYS A 53 -4.18 10.00 -7.82
N VAL A 54 -4.34 8.69 -7.96
CA VAL A 54 -5.66 8.03 -8.04
C VAL A 54 -6.42 8.18 -6.73
N VAL A 55 -5.76 7.98 -5.58
CA VAL A 55 -6.39 8.10 -4.26
C VAL A 55 -6.24 9.55 -3.78
N GLN A 56 -7.36 10.24 -3.64
CA GLN A 56 -7.40 11.66 -3.28
C GLN A 56 -8.07 11.86 -1.91
N HIS A 57 -7.84 13.00 -1.26
CA HIS A 57 -8.33 13.29 0.10
C HIS A 57 -9.84 13.03 0.26
N ARG A 58 -10.65 13.38 -0.76
CA ARG A 58 -12.11 13.22 -0.71
C ARG A 58 -12.57 11.77 -0.73
N MET A 59 -11.68 10.83 -1.06
CA MET A 59 -11.99 9.41 -1.17
C MET A 59 -11.75 8.64 0.12
N ILE A 60 -11.10 9.24 1.11
CA ILE A 60 -10.64 8.53 2.30
C ILE A 60 -11.35 9.02 3.56
N LYS A 61 -11.43 8.13 4.55
CA LYS A 61 -11.92 8.40 5.89
C LYS A 61 -10.89 9.22 6.70
N GLU A 62 -11.35 10.09 7.58
CA GLU A 62 -10.46 10.73 8.56
C GLU A 62 -9.87 9.69 9.52
N GLY A 63 -8.59 9.83 9.84
CA GLY A 63 -7.87 8.92 10.73
C GLY A 63 -7.50 7.57 10.11
N VAL A 64 -7.67 7.40 8.79
CA VAL A 64 -7.29 6.18 8.05
C VAL A 64 -5.78 5.96 8.06
N VAL A 65 -5.35 4.70 7.99
CA VAL A 65 -3.95 4.33 7.68
C VAL A 65 -3.81 4.10 6.18
N VAL A 66 -2.86 4.78 5.54
CA VAL A 66 -2.61 4.67 4.10
C VAL A 66 -1.23 4.12 3.82
N ILE A 67 -1.17 3.04 3.03
CA ILE A 67 0.07 2.43 2.52
C ILE A 67 0.09 2.61 1.00
N ASP A 68 0.92 3.54 0.54
CA ASP A 68 1.17 3.80 -0.88
C ASP A 68 2.37 2.98 -1.36
N VAL A 69 2.06 1.90 -2.07
CA VAL A 69 3.03 1.02 -2.74
C VAL A 69 3.27 1.47 -4.18
N GLY A 70 2.37 2.29 -4.73
CA GLY A 70 2.37 2.74 -6.11
C GLY A 70 3.61 3.55 -6.47
N ILE A 71 4.16 3.29 -7.65
CA ILE A 71 5.27 4.05 -8.20
C ILE A 71 4.97 4.37 -9.66
N SER A 72 4.80 5.65 -9.95
CA SER A 72 4.71 6.21 -11.31
C SER A 72 5.88 7.17 -11.55
N LYS A 73 6.38 7.25 -12.78
CA LYS A 73 7.41 8.23 -13.15
C LYS A 73 6.77 9.60 -13.41
N SER A 74 7.34 10.65 -12.82
CA SER A 74 7.05 12.02 -13.22
C SER A 74 7.85 12.36 -14.47
N TRP A 75 7.19 12.85 -15.52
CA TRP A 75 7.82 13.31 -16.75
C TRP A 75 7.97 14.84 -16.81
N THR A 76 7.60 15.56 -15.76
CA THR A 76 7.72 17.02 -15.70
C THR A 76 9.14 17.43 -15.28
N ASP A 77 9.85 17.91 -16.30
CA ASP A 77 11.08 18.69 -16.34
C ASP A 77 12.46 18.09 -16.04
N LYS A 78 13.36 18.39 -16.98
CA LYS A 78 14.76 17.98 -17.17
C LYS A 78 15.73 18.42 -16.07
N ALA A 79 15.27 18.76 -14.86
CA ALA A 79 16.13 19.38 -13.85
C ALA A 79 15.70 19.08 -12.41
N VAL A 80 15.58 17.80 -12.01
CA VAL A 80 15.64 17.50 -10.57
C VAL A 80 16.41 16.21 -10.32
N THR A 81 17.57 16.39 -9.70
CA THR A 81 18.40 15.37 -9.08
C THR A 81 17.58 14.41 -8.20
N SER A 82 17.52 13.16 -8.64
CA SER A 82 17.57 11.92 -7.84
C SER A 82 16.52 11.60 -6.75
N LYS A 83 15.50 12.43 -6.47
CA LYS A 83 14.41 12.04 -5.52
C LYS A 83 12.96 12.41 -5.90
N ARG A 84 12.73 13.39 -6.77
CA ARG A 84 11.36 13.85 -7.14
C ARG A 84 10.80 13.24 -8.43
N CYS A 85 11.48 12.25 -9.01
CA CYS A 85 11.04 11.61 -10.25
C CYS A 85 9.93 10.57 -10.08
N PHE A 86 9.56 10.22 -8.84
CA PHE A 86 8.56 9.20 -8.57
C PHE A 86 7.37 9.80 -7.82
N LEU A 87 6.19 9.47 -8.30
CA LEU A 87 4.91 9.83 -7.71
C LEU A 87 4.22 8.55 -7.23
N GLY A 88 3.51 8.68 -6.11
CA GLY A 88 2.68 7.63 -5.56
C GLY A 88 1.28 7.59 -6.14
N ASP A 89 0.56 6.51 -5.86
CA ASP A 89 -0.85 6.42 -6.24
C ASP A 89 -1.73 7.37 -5.42
N VAL A 90 -1.24 7.80 -4.26
CA VAL A 90 -1.95 8.67 -3.32
C VAL A 90 -1.49 10.11 -3.53
N ASP A 91 -2.43 11.06 -3.50
CA ASP A 91 -2.09 12.48 -3.42
C ASP A 91 -1.58 12.83 -2.02
N PHE A 92 -0.29 12.55 -1.79
CA PHE A 92 0.35 12.57 -0.47
C PHE A 92 0.12 13.89 0.29
N ASP A 93 0.22 15.03 -0.40
CA ASP A 93 0.14 16.34 0.24
C ASP A 93 -1.25 16.67 0.81
N GLU A 94 -2.30 16.21 0.16
CA GLU A 94 -3.67 16.40 0.63
C GLU A 94 -4.07 15.30 1.61
N VAL A 95 -3.67 14.05 1.33
CA VAL A 95 -4.06 12.89 2.15
C VAL A 95 -3.37 12.88 3.51
N LYS A 96 -2.14 13.39 3.62
CA LYS A 96 -1.44 13.50 4.92
C LYS A 96 -2.15 14.38 5.94
N LEU A 97 -3.04 15.28 5.50
CA LEU A 97 -3.75 16.20 6.38
C LEU A 97 -4.91 15.51 7.12
N VAL A 98 -5.42 14.39 6.59
CA VAL A 98 -6.58 13.67 7.13
C VAL A 98 -6.26 12.24 7.59
N ALA A 99 -5.21 11.63 7.02
CA ALA A 99 -4.78 10.29 7.40
C ALA A 99 -4.08 10.29 8.77
N ARG A 100 -4.29 9.24 9.57
CA ARG A 100 -3.54 9.04 10.81
C ARG A 100 -2.08 8.67 10.54
N TRP A 101 -1.86 7.85 9.51
CA TRP A 101 -0.55 7.44 9.04
C TRP A 101 -0.57 7.33 7.51
N ILE A 102 0.52 7.74 6.86
CA ILE A 102 0.69 7.65 5.41
C ILE A 102 2.15 7.33 5.06
N THR A 103 2.38 6.41 4.13
CA THR A 103 3.74 6.12 3.65
C THR A 103 4.12 7.05 2.49
N PRO A 104 5.32 7.67 2.52
CA PRO A 104 5.80 8.46 1.38
C PRO A 104 6.29 7.57 0.24
N VAL A 105 6.11 8.06 -0.99
CA VAL A 105 6.70 7.45 -2.18
C VAL A 105 8.08 8.04 -2.43
N SER A 106 9.07 7.16 -2.55
CA SER A 106 10.47 7.34 -2.14
C SER A 106 10.69 7.28 -0.62
N GLY A 107 11.43 6.27 -0.17
CA GLY A 107 11.79 6.10 1.24
C GLY A 107 10.80 5.32 2.11
N GLY A 108 9.57 5.07 1.65
CA GLY A 108 8.57 4.22 2.31
C GLY A 108 8.66 2.75 1.91
N VAL A 109 7.63 2.26 1.21
CA VAL A 109 7.42 0.81 0.96
C VAL A 109 8.61 0.16 0.24
N SER A 110 9.26 0.84 -0.71
CA SER A 110 10.37 0.25 -1.46
C SER A 110 11.56 -0.15 -0.57
N ARG A 111 11.81 0.56 0.55
CA ARG A 111 12.91 0.20 1.48
C ARG A 111 12.59 -1.06 2.27
N ILE A 112 11.33 -1.21 2.71
CA ILE A 112 10.91 -2.43 3.40
C ILE A 112 10.89 -3.63 2.42
N THR A 113 10.59 -3.42 1.14
CA THR A 113 10.67 -4.49 0.11
C THR A 113 12.08 -5.09 0.03
N VAL A 114 13.13 -4.25 -0.01
CA VAL A 114 14.53 -4.72 -0.02
C VAL A 114 14.88 -5.43 1.29
N ALA A 115 14.47 -4.89 2.44
CA ALA A 115 14.71 -5.52 3.72
C ALA A 115 14.04 -6.90 3.83
N CYS A 116 12.79 -7.03 3.37
CA CYS A 116 12.08 -8.31 3.31
C CYS A 116 12.79 -9.33 2.42
N LEU A 117 13.31 -8.91 1.25
CA LEU A 117 14.09 -9.79 0.39
C LEU A 117 15.33 -10.34 1.12
N VAL A 118 16.08 -9.49 1.81
CA VAL A 118 17.27 -9.90 2.58
C VAL A 118 16.87 -10.81 3.75
N SER A 119 15.78 -10.50 4.45
CA SER A 119 15.26 -11.34 5.54
C SER A 119 14.91 -12.75 5.05
N ASN A 120 14.18 -12.84 3.94
CA ASN A 120 13.80 -14.11 3.32
C ASN A 120 15.05 -14.92 2.90
N LEU A 121 16.05 -14.24 2.31
CA LEU A 121 17.30 -14.86 1.93
C LEU A 121 18.06 -15.43 3.14
N LEU A 122 18.13 -14.66 4.24
CA LEU A 122 18.81 -15.07 5.46
C LEU A 122 18.11 -16.27 6.12
N GLU A 123 16.79 -16.30 6.11
CA GLU A 123 16.01 -17.43 6.59
C GLU A 123 16.30 -18.70 5.78
N LEU A 124 16.28 -18.61 4.45
CA LEU A 124 16.61 -19.73 3.57
C LEU A 124 18.05 -20.23 3.78
N ALA A 125 19.01 -19.31 3.94
CA ALA A 125 20.40 -19.67 4.22
C ALA A 125 20.54 -20.45 5.54
N ARG A 126 19.85 -20.01 6.60
CA ARG A 126 19.81 -20.71 7.90
C ARG A 126 19.15 -22.08 7.80
N GLN A 127 18.07 -22.21 7.04
CA GLN A 127 17.40 -23.50 6.82
C GLN A 127 18.29 -24.47 6.04
N ARG A 128 19.05 -23.97 5.06
CA ARG A 128 20.01 -24.78 4.29
C ARG A 128 21.17 -25.29 5.15
N GLN A 129 21.69 -24.48 6.08
CA GLN A 129 22.76 -24.90 7.01
C GLN A 129 22.33 -25.96 8.03
N LYS A 130 21.03 -26.09 8.29
CA LYS A 130 20.48 -27.11 9.20
C LYS A 130 20.22 -28.46 8.53
N LYS A 131 20.36 -28.55 7.21
CA LYS A 131 20.33 -29.79 6.43
C LYS A 131 21.76 -30.27 6.19
#